data_AF-A0A7X7DT92-F1
#
_entry.id   AF-A0A7X7DT92-F1
#
_cell.length_a   1.000
_cell.length_b   1.000
_cell.length_c   1.000
_cell.angle_alpha   90.00
_cell.angle_beta   90.00
_cell.angle_gamma   90.00
#
_symmetry.space_group_name_H-M   'P 1'
#
loop_
_entity.id
_entity.type
_entity.pdbx_description
1 polymer ?
#
loop_
_entity_poly.entity_id
_entity_poly.type
_entity_poly.pdbx_seq_one_letter_code
_entity_poly.pdbx_strand_id
1 'polypeptide(L)'
;RWITVDTSRVALALARARVMGARYSYYLLADSEEGKLKEAEITRSAPSEKPVYGDIRQGFVYERVPHITLKSIANNAEIDVIWEKWQEVLEPLRARLNEALGTRWEEWEIPRSDSPEWQESVHALHSEWWRARIERQQEIDASIAAKADFEYLYDKPYEDRKTVRVAGPFTVESVSPYRTLAVDENDEMIDPANRKNPEENTGKDFAHVVLENLKMAGVQQAHKEDRIVFSSLAPWPGEYICGEGRYVESGDSGVERRAAVFIGPEFGTVSRPDLVQAAREAADAGFDVLIACAFSFEAHTTEFTKLGSVPVLKARMNAELHMGDSLKSTGKGNLFVIFGEPDIEILHEPDGMLRVHLKGVDVFHPQTGEVRSDGPEGIACWFVDTDYDEESFFVRHAYFLGANDPYGALKTTLRAEINAEAWESLRSDVSRPFERPRSGRIAVKVINHLGDEVMKVFRV
;
A
#
# COMPACT_ATOMS: atom_id res chain seq x y z
N ARG A 1 16.87 -11.66 -10.92
CA ARG A 1 16.82 -10.87 -12.17
C ARG A 1 15.96 -9.65 -11.86
N TRP A 2 16.58 -8.48 -11.76
CA TRP A 2 15.84 -7.23 -11.54
C TRP A 2 15.45 -6.69 -12.91
N ILE A 3 14.18 -6.37 -13.09
CA ILE A 3 13.69 -5.68 -14.29
C ILE A 3 13.50 -4.23 -13.85
N THR A 4 14.40 -3.36 -14.29
CA THR A 4 14.26 -1.91 -14.09
C THR A 4 13.41 -1.38 -15.22
N VAL A 5 12.26 -0.80 -14.91
CA VAL A 5 11.34 -0.20 -15.89
C VAL A 5 11.26 1.29 -15.59
N ASP A 6 11.66 2.12 -16.55
CA ASP A 6 11.42 3.56 -16.49
C ASP A 6 9.93 3.82 -16.79
N THR A 7 9.22 4.45 -15.87
CA THR A 7 7.76 4.56 -15.91
C THR A 7 7.30 5.89 -15.33
N SER A 8 6.25 6.46 -15.92
CA SER A 8 5.73 7.75 -15.49
C SER A 8 5.11 7.67 -14.08
N ARG A 9 5.17 8.78 -13.33
CA ARG A 9 4.49 8.88 -12.01
C ARG A 9 3.00 8.56 -12.10
N VAL A 10 2.35 8.92 -13.21
CA VAL A 10 0.93 8.61 -13.45
C VAL A 10 0.72 7.10 -13.57
N ALA A 11 1.59 6.40 -14.30
CA ALA A 11 1.53 4.95 -14.41
C ALA A 11 1.81 4.25 -13.06
N LEU A 12 2.77 4.74 -12.28
CA LEU A 12 3.03 4.25 -10.91
C LEU A 12 1.84 4.47 -9.98
N ALA A 13 1.25 5.66 -10.00
CA ALA A 13 0.07 5.99 -9.19
C ALA A 13 -1.12 5.10 -9.57
N LEU A 14 -1.36 4.88 -10.86
CA LEU A 14 -2.40 3.98 -11.36
C LEU A 14 -2.12 2.52 -11.00
N ALA A 15 -0.88 2.05 -11.14
CA ALA A 15 -0.49 0.70 -10.77
C ALA A 15 -0.68 0.47 -9.26
N ARG A 16 -0.22 1.41 -8.42
CA ARG A 16 -0.44 1.39 -6.97
C ARG A 16 -1.92 1.34 -6.63
N ALA A 17 -2.73 2.23 -7.23
CA ALA A 17 -4.17 2.25 -7.01
C ALA A 17 -4.84 0.94 -7.43
N ARG A 18 -4.43 0.34 -8.56
CA ARG A 18 -4.95 -0.96 -9.02
C ARG A 18 -4.53 -2.11 -8.11
N VAL A 19 -3.28 -2.14 -7.65
CA VAL A 19 -2.79 -3.17 -6.74
C VAL A 19 -3.51 -3.08 -5.39
N MET A 20 -3.64 -1.88 -4.84
CA MET A 20 -4.31 -1.66 -3.55
C MET A 20 -5.83 -1.85 -3.63
N GLY A 21 -6.44 -1.51 -4.77
CA GLY A 21 -7.89 -1.55 -4.97
C GLY A 21 -8.41 -2.88 -5.54
N ALA A 22 -7.54 -3.84 -5.85
CA ALA A 22 -7.95 -5.13 -6.38
C ALA A 22 -8.26 -6.15 -5.29
N ARG A 23 -9.15 -7.08 -5.61
CA ARG A 23 -9.32 -8.33 -4.87
C ARG A 23 -8.48 -9.41 -5.54
N TYR A 24 -7.89 -10.26 -4.73
CA TYR A 24 -7.10 -11.40 -5.18
C TYR A 24 -7.76 -12.69 -4.74
N SER A 25 -7.62 -13.74 -5.55
CA SER A 25 -8.02 -15.08 -5.14
C SER A 25 -7.19 -15.53 -3.94
N TYR A 26 -7.87 -16.18 -3.00
CA TYR A 26 -7.24 -16.87 -1.89
C TYR A 26 -7.35 -18.38 -2.14
N TYR A 27 -6.33 -19.14 -1.75
CA TYR A 27 -6.25 -20.58 -2.04
C TYR A 27 -6.19 -21.37 -0.75
N LEU A 28 -6.78 -22.56 -0.74
CA LEU A 28 -6.81 -23.45 0.41
C LEU A 28 -5.40 -23.96 0.72
N LEU A 29 -4.92 -23.66 1.93
CA LEU A 29 -3.65 -24.18 2.43
C LEU A 29 -3.82 -25.66 2.82
N ALA A 30 -2.84 -26.50 2.52
CA ALA A 30 -2.84 -27.89 2.97
C ALA A 30 -2.85 -27.99 4.51
N ASP A 31 -2.23 -27.01 5.17
CA ASP A 31 -2.17 -26.90 6.63
C ASP A 31 -3.26 -25.99 7.22
N SER A 32 -4.48 -26.05 6.69
CA SER A 32 -5.68 -25.43 7.29
C SER A 32 -6.80 -26.46 7.50
N GLU A 33 -7.77 -26.15 8.36
CA GLU A 33 -8.90 -27.05 8.61
C GLU A 33 -9.73 -27.24 7.34
N GLU A 34 -9.98 -26.16 6.62
CA GLU A 34 -10.70 -26.17 5.35
C GLU A 34 -9.93 -26.96 4.28
N GLY A 35 -8.61 -26.83 4.26
CA GLY A 35 -7.75 -27.61 3.37
C GLY A 35 -7.83 -29.11 3.65
N LYS A 36 -7.76 -29.50 4.93
CA LYS A 36 -7.90 -30.91 5.36
C LYS A 36 -9.26 -31.49 5.02
N LEU A 37 -10.34 -30.72 5.22
CA LEU A 37 -11.68 -31.13 4.83
C LEU A 37 -11.78 -31.29 3.32
N LYS A 38 -11.21 -30.37 2.55
CA LYS A 38 -11.25 -30.44 1.09
C LYS A 38 -10.43 -31.62 0.56
N GLU A 39 -9.27 -31.88 1.14
CA GLU A 39 -8.45 -33.04 0.81
C GLU A 39 -9.18 -34.35 1.11
N ALA A 40 -9.83 -34.45 2.27
CA ALA A 40 -10.64 -35.60 2.67
C ALA A 40 -11.85 -35.86 1.75
N GLU A 41 -12.51 -34.78 1.31
CA GLU A 41 -13.59 -34.85 0.31
C GLU A 41 -13.08 -35.43 -1.02
N ILE A 42 -11.90 -34.99 -1.48
CA ILE A 42 -11.29 -35.45 -2.73
C ILE A 42 -10.86 -36.92 -2.63
N THR A 43 -10.24 -37.33 -1.53
CA THR A 43 -9.75 -38.70 -1.32
C THR A 43 -10.83 -39.66 -0.83
N ARG A 44 -12.04 -39.17 -0.54
CA ARG A 44 -13.13 -39.92 0.11
C ARG A 44 -12.67 -40.63 1.39
N SER A 45 -11.80 -39.98 2.16
CA SER A 45 -11.25 -40.51 3.41
C SER A 45 -11.66 -39.65 4.60
N ALA A 46 -11.41 -40.14 5.82
CA ALA A 46 -11.56 -39.30 7.00
C ALA A 46 -10.57 -38.12 6.96
N PRO A 47 -10.96 -36.92 7.45
CA PRO A 47 -10.04 -35.80 7.61
C PRO A 47 -8.85 -36.14 8.50
N SER A 48 -7.70 -35.53 8.22
CA SER A 48 -6.51 -35.71 9.04
C SER A 48 -6.67 -35.07 10.42
N GLU A 49 -6.35 -35.81 11.48
CA GLU A 49 -6.37 -35.32 12.88
C GLU A 49 -5.10 -34.56 13.28
N LYS A 50 -4.13 -34.37 12.36
CA LYS A 50 -2.93 -33.60 12.66
C LYS A 50 -3.32 -32.17 13.07
N PRO A 51 -2.59 -31.50 13.98
CA PRO A 51 -2.79 -30.08 14.24
C PRO A 51 -2.53 -29.25 12.97
N VAL A 52 -3.19 -28.11 12.85
CA VAL A 52 -2.97 -27.10 11.79
C VAL A 52 -2.24 -25.90 12.36
N TYR A 53 -1.33 -25.30 11.59
CA TYR A 53 -0.63 -24.07 11.97
C TYR A 53 -0.74 -22.97 10.91
N GLY A 54 -1.37 -23.23 9.76
CA GLY A 54 -1.48 -22.28 8.66
C GLY A 54 -0.15 -22.01 7.96
N ASP A 55 0.79 -22.95 7.98
CA ASP A 55 2.11 -22.75 7.37
C ASP A 55 2.06 -22.93 5.84
N ILE A 56 2.31 -21.83 5.11
CA ILE A 56 2.37 -21.82 3.65
C ILE A 56 3.43 -22.77 3.06
N ARG A 57 4.45 -23.13 3.83
CA ARG A 57 5.49 -24.08 3.40
C ARG A 57 4.96 -25.49 3.19
N GLN A 58 3.84 -25.82 3.83
CA GLN A 58 3.15 -27.10 3.62
C GLN A 58 2.39 -27.13 2.28
N GLY A 59 2.30 -25.99 1.59
CA GLY A 59 1.68 -25.86 0.27
C GLY A 59 0.16 -25.68 0.32
N PHE A 60 -0.47 -25.89 -0.84
CA PHE A 60 -1.90 -25.74 -1.04
C PHE A 60 -2.56 -27.08 -1.32
N VAL A 61 -3.88 -27.12 -1.25
CA VAL A 61 -4.65 -28.23 -1.79
C VAL A 61 -4.75 -28.05 -3.29
N TYR A 62 -4.15 -28.96 -4.05
CA TYR A 62 -4.11 -28.92 -5.52
C TYR A 62 -5.12 -29.87 -6.15
N GLU A 63 -5.58 -29.53 -7.35
CA GLU A 63 -6.25 -30.46 -8.23
C GLU A 63 -5.35 -31.67 -8.51
N ARG A 64 -5.98 -32.84 -8.66
CA ARG A 64 -5.30 -34.12 -8.86
C ARG A 64 -5.84 -34.79 -10.11
N VAL A 65 -4.96 -35.38 -10.91
CA VAL A 65 -5.34 -36.22 -12.05
C VAL A 65 -5.07 -37.67 -11.70
N PRO A 66 -6.08 -38.56 -11.77
CA PRO A 66 -5.90 -39.97 -11.45
C PRO A 66 -5.10 -40.68 -12.54
N HIS A 67 -4.07 -41.40 -12.14
CA HIS A 67 -3.32 -42.34 -12.96
C HIS A 67 -3.80 -43.77 -12.66
N ILE A 68 -4.81 -44.21 -13.41
CA ILE A 68 -5.45 -45.50 -13.18
C ILE A 68 -4.53 -46.62 -13.69
N THR A 69 -4.08 -47.48 -12.78
CA THR A 69 -3.31 -48.67 -13.11
C THR A 69 -4.11 -49.93 -12.74
N LEU A 70 -3.78 -51.09 -13.32
CA LEU A 70 -4.44 -52.35 -12.95
C LEU A 70 -4.33 -52.65 -11.44
N LYS A 71 -3.26 -52.18 -10.80
CA LYS A 71 -3.03 -52.29 -9.36
C LYS A 71 -4.04 -51.47 -8.53
N SER A 72 -4.40 -50.26 -8.98
CA SER A 72 -5.37 -49.42 -8.25
C SER A 72 -6.79 -49.97 -8.29
N ILE A 73 -7.12 -50.72 -9.34
CA ILE A 73 -8.40 -51.43 -9.46
C ILE A 73 -8.38 -52.68 -8.57
N ALA A 74 -7.34 -53.51 -8.66
CA ALA A 74 -7.28 -54.79 -7.96
C ALA A 74 -7.22 -54.69 -6.43
N ASN A 75 -6.65 -53.61 -5.88
CA ASN A 75 -6.51 -53.43 -4.44
C ASN A 75 -7.65 -52.61 -3.80
N ASN A 76 -8.64 -52.19 -4.57
CA ASN A 76 -9.72 -51.34 -4.05
C ASN A 76 -10.90 -52.18 -3.52
N ALA A 77 -10.87 -52.47 -2.22
CA ALA A 77 -11.95 -53.20 -1.53
C ALA A 77 -13.31 -52.48 -1.55
N GLU A 78 -13.39 -51.18 -1.87
CA GLU A 78 -14.69 -50.50 -2.04
C GLU A 78 -15.43 -50.95 -3.30
N ILE A 79 -14.71 -51.44 -4.33
CA ILE A 79 -15.36 -51.92 -5.55
C ILE A 79 -16.30 -53.08 -5.22
N ASP A 80 -15.85 -54.02 -4.39
CA ASP A 80 -16.66 -55.16 -3.96
C ASP A 80 -17.88 -54.72 -3.15
N VAL A 81 -17.70 -53.76 -2.23
CA VAL A 81 -18.80 -53.21 -1.40
C VAL A 81 -19.83 -52.48 -2.26
N ILE A 82 -19.38 -51.64 -3.22
CA ILE A 82 -20.28 -50.96 -4.15
C ILE A 82 -20.98 -51.99 -5.03
N TRP A 83 -20.25 -53.00 -5.51
CA TRP A 83 -20.83 -54.06 -6.33
C TRP A 83 -21.93 -54.82 -5.58
N GLU A 84 -21.67 -55.26 -4.35
CA GLU A 84 -22.65 -55.97 -3.50
C GLU A 84 -23.90 -55.12 -3.26
N LYS A 85 -23.74 -53.86 -2.87
CA LYS A 85 -24.84 -52.90 -2.65
C LYS A 85 -25.74 -52.77 -3.89
N TRP A 86 -25.16 -52.64 -5.08
CA TRP A 86 -25.94 -52.53 -6.31
C TRP A 86 -26.48 -53.88 -6.79
N GLN A 87 -25.85 -55.00 -6.43
CA GLN A 87 -26.35 -56.33 -6.75
C GLN A 87 -27.70 -56.58 -6.08
N GLU A 88 -27.91 -56.09 -4.86
CA GLU A 88 -29.22 -56.15 -4.18
C GLU A 88 -30.34 -55.44 -4.95
N VAL A 89 -30.01 -54.43 -5.76
CA VAL A 89 -30.95 -53.67 -6.60
C VAL A 89 -31.12 -54.30 -7.99
N LEU A 90 -30.02 -54.73 -8.59
CA LEU A 90 -30.00 -55.27 -9.96
C LEU A 90 -30.58 -56.67 -10.05
N GLU A 91 -30.40 -57.52 -9.03
CA GLU A 91 -30.85 -58.91 -9.04
C GLU A 91 -32.39 -59.04 -9.07
N PRO A 92 -33.17 -58.29 -8.26
CA PRO A 92 -34.63 -58.28 -8.36
C PRO A 92 -35.13 -57.74 -9.71
N LEU A 93 -34.50 -56.70 -10.25
CA LEU A 93 -34.85 -56.13 -11.55
C LEU A 93 -34.57 -57.12 -12.69
N ARG A 94 -33.45 -57.84 -12.62
CA ARG A 94 -33.11 -58.93 -13.54
C ARG A 94 -34.11 -60.06 -13.48
N ALA A 95 -34.48 -60.52 -12.28
CA ALA A 95 -35.46 -61.59 -12.10
C ALA A 95 -36.81 -61.23 -12.73
N ARG A 96 -37.29 -60.00 -12.51
CA ARG A 96 -38.53 -59.48 -13.11
C ARG A 96 -38.44 -59.38 -14.63
N LEU A 97 -37.30 -58.95 -15.16
CA LEU A 97 -37.06 -58.88 -16.60
C LEU A 97 -37.07 -60.27 -17.26
N ASN A 98 -36.39 -61.24 -16.64
CA ASN A 98 -36.35 -62.63 -17.10
C ASN A 98 -37.73 -63.31 -17.03
N GLU A 99 -38.51 -63.07 -15.98
CA GLU A 99 -39.89 -63.56 -15.86
C GLU A 99 -40.79 -63.01 -16.96
N ALA A 100 -40.70 -61.70 -17.24
CA ALA A 100 -41.52 -61.06 -18.26
C ALA A 100 -41.19 -61.52 -19.69
N LEU A 101 -39.94 -61.89 -19.96
CA LEU A 101 -39.47 -62.35 -21.27
C LEU A 101 -39.44 -63.89 -21.42
N GLY A 102 -39.66 -64.64 -20.34
CA GLY A 102 -39.54 -66.11 -20.32
C GLY A 102 -38.12 -66.60 -20.59
N THR A 103 -37.11 -65.76 -20.32
CA THR A 103 -35.69 -66.05 -20.55
C THR A 103 -34.96 -66.31 -19.23
N ARG A 104 -33.67 -66.64 -19.32
CA ARG A 104 -32.77 -66.82 -18.17
C ARG A 104 -31.44 -66.14 -18.46
N TRP A 105 -31.47 -64.83 -18.68
CA TRP A 105 -30.26 -64.08 -18.97
C TRP A 105 -29.46 -63.84 -17.71
N GLU A 106 -28.17 -64.10 -17.84
CA GLU A 106 -27.17 -63.61 -16.89
C GLU A 106 -26.89 -62.11 -17.11
N GLU A 107 -26.21 -61.47 -16.15
CA GLU A 107 -26.00 -60.01 -16.15
C GLU A 107 -25.31 -59.48 -17.43
N TRP A 108 -24.42 -60.28 -18.01
CA TRP A 108 -23.69 -59.94 -19.24
C TRP A 108 -24.46 -60.26 -20.53
N GLU A 109 -25.60 -60.95 -20.44
CA GLU A 109 -26.39 -61.39 -21.60
C GLU A 109 -27.56 -60.45 -21.92
N ILE A 110 -27.89 -59.53 -20.99
CA ILE A 110 -28.96 -58.54 -21.21
C ILE A 110 -28.57 -57.60 -22.35
N PRO A 111 -29.38 -57.51 -23.43
CA PRO A 111 -29.08 -56.65 -24.59
C PRO A 111 -28.93 -55.17 -24.21
N ARG A 112 -28.03 -54.46 -24.89
CA ARG A 112 -27.84 -53.00 -24.68
C ARG A 112 -28.96 -52.15 -25.27
N SER A 113 -29.45 -52.54 -26.43
CA SER A 113 -30.61 -51.93 -27.08
C SER A 113 -31.86 -52.73 -26.71
N ASP A 114 -32.97 -52.03 -26.57
CA ASP A 114 -34.28 -52.65 -26.48
C ASP A 114 -34.71 -53.27 -27.83
N SER A 115 -35.67 -54.19 -27.77
CA SER A 115 -36.29 -54.75 -28.97
C SER A 115 -37.65 -54.09 -29.21
N PRO A 116 -37.99 -53.67 -30.44
CA PRO A 116 -39.31 -53.08 -30.74
C PRO A 116 -40.48 -54.07 -30.55
N GLU A 117 -40.19 -55.35 -30.31
CA GLU A 117 -41.19 -56.41 -30.06
C GLU A 117 -41.59 -56.53 -28.58
N TRP A 118 -40.97 -55.75 -27.69
CA TRP A 118 -41.24 -55.82 -26.25
C TRP A 118 -42.47 -55.00 -25.84
N GLN A 119 -43.13 -55.43 -24.76
CA GLN A 119 -44.20 -54.66 -24.15
C GLN A 119 -43.63 -53.45 -23.41
N GLU A 120 -44.41 -52.37 -23.28
CA GLU A 120 -43.98 -51.12 -22.64
C GLU A 120 -43.49 -51.32 -21.18
N SER A 121 -44.09 -52.27 -20.46
CA SER A 121 -43.66 -52.68 -19.11
C SER A 121 -42.24 -53.29 -19.09
N VAL A 122 -41.87 -54.02 -20.14
CA VAL A 122 -40.53 -54.63 -20.30
C VAL A 122 -39.50 -53.58 -20.70
N HIS A 123 -39.86 -52.62 -21.57
CA HIS A 123 -39.01 -51.47 -21.89
C HIS A 123 -38.66 -50.64 -20.65
N ALA A 124 -39.65 -50.40 -19.77
CA ALA A 124 -39.42 -49.66 -18.53
C ALA A 124 -38.47 -50.43 -17.58
N LEU A 125 -38.67 -51.74 -17.41
CA LEU A 125 -37.80 -52.60 -16.59
C LEU A 125 -36.37 -52.67 -17.13
N HIS A 126 -36.20 -52.81 -18.44
CA HIS A 126 -34.89 -52.82 -19.09
C HIS A 126 -34.16 -51.49 -18.93
N SER A 127 -34.88 -50.38 -19.11
CA SER A 127 -34.33 -49.03 -18.92
C SER A 127 -33.91 -48.78 -17.48
N GLU A 128 -34.72 -49.20 -16.51
CA GLU A 128 -34.41 -49.06 -15.08
C GLU A 128 -33.20 -49.90 -14.69
N TRP A 129 -33.11 -51.13 -15.20
CA TRP A 129 -31.96 -52.01 -14.97
C TRP A 129 -30.66 -51.43 -15.56
N TRP A 130 -30.70 -50.92 -16.80
CA TRP A 130 -29.53 -50.28 -17.42
C TRP A 130 -29.13 -48.99 -16.73
N ARG A 131 -30.09 -48.18 -16.27
CA ARG A 131 -29.79 -46.98 -15.46
C ARG A 131 -29.06 -47.36 -14.18
N ALA A 132 -29.57 -48.33 -13.43
CA ALA A 132 -28.93 -48.83 -12.21
C ALA A 132 -27.53 -49.41 -12.49
N ARG A 133 -27.34 -50.10 -13.61
CA ARG A 133 -26.03 -50.64 -14.02
C ARG A 133 -25.03 -49.53 -14.36
N ILE A 134 -25.48 -48.48 -15.04
CA ILE A 134 -24.66 -47.30 -15.37
C ILE A 134 -24.28 -46.54 -14.09
N GLU A 135 -25.23 -46.34 -13.18
CA GLU A 135 -24.98 -45.71 -11.88
C GLU A 135 -23.99 -46.53 -11.03
N ARG A 136 -24.12 -47.87 -11.00
CA ARG A 136 -23.12 -48.75 -10.37
C ARG A 136 -21.73 -48.54 -10.98
N GLN A 137 -21.63 -48.50 -12.31
CA GLN A 137 -20.35 -48.30 -12.98
C GLN A 137 -19.76 -46.91 -12.68
N GLN A 138 -20.59 -45.85 -12.66
CA GLN A 138 -20.15 -44.50 -12.30
C GLN A 138 -19.65 -44.43 -10.85
N GLU A 139 -20.31 -45.10 -9.90
CA GLU A 139 -19.88 -45.13 -8.49
C GLU A 139 -18.55 -45.90 -8.33
N ILE A 140 -18.40 -47.03 -9.04
CA ILE A 140 -17.13 -47.79 -9.12
C ILE A 140 -16.02 -46.96 -9.74
N ASP A 141 -16.25 -46.34 -10.90
CA ASP A 141 -15.27 -45.51 -11.61
C ASP A 141 -14.85 -44.32 -10.73
N ALA A 142 -15.78 -43.73 -9.98
CA ALA A 142 -15.48 -42.65 -9.06
C ALA A 142 -14.68 -43.12 -7.84
N SER A 143 -14.90 -44.34 -7.33
CA SER A 143 -14.06 -44.93 -6.27
C SER A 143 -12.65 -45.25 -6.79
N ILE A 144 -12.54 -45.80 -8.00
CA ILE A 144 -11.25 -46.05 -8.66
C ILE A 144 -10.49 -44.74 -8.86
N ALA A 145 -11.14 -43.70 -9.36
CA ALA A 145 -10.52 -42.39 -9.55
C ALA A 145 -10.07 -41.76 -8.23
N ALA A 146 -10.84 -41.91 -7.14
CA ALA A 146 -10.48 -41.37 -5.83
C ALA A 146 -9.27 -42.08 -5.18
N LYS A 147 -9.06 -43.36 -5.49
CA LYS A 147 -7.99 -44.20 -4.89
C LYS A 147 -6.84 -44.53 -5.83
N ALA A 148 -6.90 -44.09 -7.08
CA ALA A 148 -5.80 -44.23 -8.01
C ALA A 148 -4.57 -43.43 -7.54
N ASP A 149 -3.38 -43.88 -7.94
CA ASP A 149 -2.19 -43.04 -7.81
C ASP A 149 -2.45 -41.72 -8.55
N PHE A 150 -2.14 -40.59 -7.94
CA PHE A 150 -2.49 -39.28 -8.50
C PHE A 150 -1.25 -38.43 -8.76
N GLU A 151 -1.34 -37.61 -9.79
CA GLU A 151 -0.39 -36.54 -10.06
C GLU A 151 -1.00 -35.21 -9.63
N TYR A 152 -0.23 -34.41 -8.88
CA TYR A 152 -0.64 -33.10 -8.40
C TYR A 152 -0.43 -32.04 -9.48
N LEU A 153 -1.47 -31.26 -9.76
CA LEU A 153 -1.38 -30.08 -10.63
C LEU A 153 -0.99 -28.86 -9.79
N TYR A 154 0.32 -28.65 -9.61
CA TYR A 154 0.85 -27.56 -8.77
C TYR A 154 0.45 -26.15 -9.25
N ASP A 155 0.03 -26.00 -10.50
CA ASP A 155 -0.49 -24.76 -11.09
C ASP A 155 -1.98 -24.52 -10.78
N LYS A 156 -2.69 -25.51 -10.22
CA LYS A 156 -4.14 -25.46 -9.96
C LYS A 156 -4.50 -25.74 -8.49
N PRO A 157 -4.22 -24.78 -7.58
CA PRO A 157 -4.73 -24.85 -6.22
C PRO A 157 -6.24 -24.54 -6.16
N TYR A 158 -6.95 -25.17 -5.24
CA TYR A 158 -8.36 -24.89 -4.99
C TYR A 158 -8.55 -23.51 -4.35
N GLU A 159 -9.46 -22.72 -4.92
CA GLU A 159 -9.80 -21.39 -4.42
C GLU A 159 -10.71 -21.48 -3.18
N ASP A 160 -10.37 -20.72 -2.14
CA ASP A 160 -11.27 -20.46 -1.02
C ASP A 160 -12.10 -19.21 -1.31
N ARG A 161 -13.38 -19.43 -1.61
CA ARG A 161 -14.33 -18.35 -1.91
C ARG A 161 -14.82 -17.59 -0.69
N LYS A 162 -14.56 -18.09 0.53
CA LYS A 162 -14.96 -17.43 1.78
C LYS A 162 -13.98 -16.34 2.17
N THR A 163 -12.73 -16.48 1.76
CA THR A 163 -11.65 -15.56 2.13
C THR A 163 -11.37 -14.59 0.99
N VAL A 164 -11.56 -13.28 1.23
CA VAL A 164 -11.19 -12.24 0.28
C VAL A 164 -9.79 -11.75 0.59
N ARG A 165 -8.84 -11.99 -0.32
CA ARG A 165 -7.48 -11.46 -0.18
C ARG A 165 -7.40 -10.06 -0.75
N VAL A 166 -6.93 -9.12 0.06
CA VAL A 166 -6.47 -7.80 -0.38
C VAL A 166 -4.96 -7.80 -0.53
N ALA A 167 -4.40 -6.78 -1.19
CA ALA A 167 -2.95 -6.62 -1.25
C ALA A 167 -2.34 -6.64 0.17
N GLY A 168 -1.32 -7.47 0.37
CA GLY A 168 -0.53 -7.48 1.61
C GLY A 168 0.39 -6.26 1.68
N PRO A 169 1.24 -6.15 2.72
CA PRO A 169 2.26 -5.11 2.77
C PRO A 169 3.20 -5.26 1.58
N PHE A 170 3.37 -4.19 0.81
CA PHE A 170 4.35 -4.12 -0.26
C PHE A 170 5.11 -2.80 -0.13
N THR A 171 6.42 -2.88 -0.30
CA THR A 171 7.27 -1.69 -0.32
C THR A 171 7.25 -1.11 -1.73
N VAL A 172 6.85 0.15 -1.85
CA VAL A 172 7.09 0.92 -3.07
C VAL A 172 8.33 1.74 -2.81
N GLU A 173 9.45 1.31 -3.37
CA GLU A 173 10.62 2.15 -3.48
C GLU A 173 10.36 3.11 -4.65
N SER A 174 9.95 4.34 -4.33
CA SER A 174 10.07 5.42 -5.31
C SER A 174 11.55 5.70 -5.42
N VAL A 175 12.09 5.64 -6.63
CA VAL A 175 13.42 6.13 -6.91
C VAL A 175 13.39 7.64 -6.64
N SER A 176 13.70 8.05 -5.40
CA SER A 176 14.55 9.23 -5.27
C SER A 176 15.75 8.88 -6.13
N PRO A 177 16.02 9.64 -7.22
CA PRO A 177 16.96 9.23 -8.25
C PRO A 177 18.21 8.69 -7.56
N TYR A 178 18.55 7.44 -7.88
CA TYR A 178 19.82 6.87 -7.49
C TYR A 178 20.87 7.94 -7.78
N ARG A 179 21.65 8.26 -6.75
CA ARG A 179 22.84 9.08 -6.85
C ARG A 179 23.61 8.65 -8.10
N THR A 180 23.53 9.43 -9.18
CA THR A 180 24.38 9.24 -10.34
C THR A 180 25.74 9.78 -9.94
N LEU A 181 26.59 8.87 -9.45
CA LEU A 181 28.02 9.16 -9.31
C LEU A 181 28.53 9.42 -10.73
N ALA A 182 28.94 10.66 -10.98
CA ALA A 182 29.64 10.97 -12.21
C ALA A 182 30.94 10.18 -12.22
N VAL A 183 31.26 9.59 -13.36
CA VAL A 183 32.52 8.89 -13.57
C VAL A 183 33.41 9.85 -14.35
N ASP A 184 34.64 10.06 -13.88
CA ASP A 184 35.59 10.93 -14.57
C ASP A 184 36.16 10.24 -15.83
N GLU A 185 37.03 10.95 -16.56
CA GLU A 185 37.69 10.44 -17.77
C GLU A 185 38.61 9.22 -17.51
N ASN A 186 38.83 8.84 -16.25
CA ASN A 186 39.67 7.71 -15.83
C ASN A 186 38.87 6.53 -15.25
N ASP A 187 37.55 6.51 -15.43
CA ASP A 187 36.65 5.49 -14.86
C ASP A 187 36.59 5.48 -13.30
N GLU A 188 36.99 6.56 -12.62
CA GLU A 188 36.87 6.69 -11.15
C GLU A 188 35.54 7.34 -10.72
N MET A 189 34.93 6.79 -9.65
CA MET A 189 33.66 7.32 -9.12
C MET A 189 33.86 8.65 -8.37
N ILE A 190 33.24 9.72 -8.85
CA ILE A 190 33.25 11.01 -8.16
C ILE A 190 32.16 11.03 -7.08
N ASP A 191 32.56 10.95 -5.81
CA ASP A 191 31.68 11.15 -4.65
C ASP A 191 31.58 12.66 -4.31
N PRO A 192 30.42 13.33 -4.54
CA PRO A 192 30.28 14.76 -4.26
C PRO A 192 30.38 15.13 -2.77
N ALA A 193 30.25 14.18 -1.83
CA ALA A 193 30.43 14.42 -0.39
C ALA A 193 31.90 14.36 0.04
N ASN A 194 32.79 13.82 -0.80
CA ASN A 194 34.21 13.65 -0.50
C ASN A 194 35.13 14.60 -1.30
N ARG A 195 34.57 15.68 -1.86
CA ARG A 195 35.34 16.64 -2.67
C ARG A 195 36.25 17.50 -1.77
N LYS A 196 37.56 17.29 -1.89
CA LYS A 196 38.62 18.11 -1.25
C LYS A 196 38.82 19.50 -1.90
N ASN A 197 38.14 19.81 -3.00
CA ASN A 197 38.25 21.11 -3.70
C ASN A 197 36.85 21.71 -3.97
N PRO A 198 36.53 22.92 -3.46
CA PRO A 198 35.22 23.55 -3.62
C PRO A 198 34.98 24.29 -4.96
N GLU A 199 35.89 24.21 -5.94
CA GLU A 199 35.86 25.09 -7.12
C GLU A 199 35.21 24.50 -8.39
N GLU A 200 34.69 23.28 -8.37
CA GLU A 200 33.96 22.71 -9.52
C GLU A 200 32.45 23.04 -9.48
N ASN A 201 32.15 24.25 -9.95
CA ASN A 201 30.95 24.84 -10.59
C ASN A 201 29.56 24.16 -10.68
N THR A 202 29.21 23.10 -9.95
CA THR A 202 27.84 22.51 -9.99
C THR A 202 26.88 23.10 -8.94
N GLY A 203 27.38 23.52 -7.77
CA GLY A 203 26.53 24.11 -6.71
C GLY A 203 25.95 25.49 -7.07
N LYS A 204 26.67 26.27 -7.90
CA LYS A 204 26.17 27.56 -8.41
C LYS A 204 25.04 27.38 -9.44
N ASP A 205 25.02 26.27 -10.15
CA ASP A 205 23.99 25.98 -11.16
C ASP A 205 22.67 25.60 -10.48
N PHE A 206 22.70 24.74 -9.47
CA PHE A 206 21.51 24.38 -8.70
C PHE A 206 20.90 25.59 -7.97
N ALA A 207 21.72 26.38 -7.27
CA ALA A 207 21.24 27.59 -6.59
C ALA A 207 20.61 28.58 -7.59
N HIS A 208 21.20 28.73 -8.78
CA HIS A 208 20.66 29.58 -9.83
C HIS A 208 19.31 29.07 -10.36
N VAL A 209 19.19 27.77 -10.65
CA VAL A 209 17.93 27.14 -11.08
C VAL A 209 16.84 27.31 -10.02
N VAL A 210 17.18 27.12 -8.75
CA VAL A 210 16.24 27.32 -7.64
C VAL A 210 15.80 28.77 -7.57
N LEU A 211 16.71 29.75 -7.69
CA LEU A 211 16.35 31.18 -7.68
C LEU A 211 15.46 31.56 -8.87
N GLU A 212 15.74 31.09 -10.09
CA GLU A 212 14.90 31.38 -11.26
C GLU A 212 13.49 30.78 -11.11
N ASN A 213 13.40 29.54 -10.63
CA ASN A 213 12.11 28.93 -10.33
C ASN A 213 11.39 29.63 -9.18
N LEU A 214 12.10 30.06 -8.14
CA LEU A 214 11.54 30.80 -7.00
C LEU A 214 11.00 32.18 -7.44
N LYS A 215 11.66 32.83 -8.40
CA LYS A 215 11.21 34.09 -9.00
C LYS A 215 9.90 33.91 -9.78
N MET A 216 9.76 32.82 -10.52
CA MET A 216 8.55 32.53 -11.32
C MET A 216 7.39 31.99 -10.46
N ALA A 217 7.70 31.05 -9.56
CA ALA A 217 6.72 30.29 -8.78
C ALA A 217 6.40 30.93 -7.42
N GLY A 218 7.22 31.86 -6.92
CA GLY A 218 7.06 32.43 -5.58
C GLY A 218 7.09 31.34 -4.50
N VAL A 219 6.64 31.70 -3.30
CA VAL A 219 6.48 30.75 -2.19
C VAL A 219 5.01 30.64 -1.81
N GLN A 220 4.42 29.46 -2.01
CA GLN A 220 3.04 29.18 -1.66
C GLN A 220 2.92 28.87 -0.16
N GLN A 221 1.85 29.32 0.48
CA GLN A 221 1.54 29.00 1.88
C GLN A 221 0.36 28.03 1.98
N ALA A 222 -0.02 27.66 3.21
CA ALA A 222 -1.05 26.66 3.50
C ALA A 222 -2.39 26.95 2.81
N HIS A 223 -2.76 28.23 2.67
CA HIS A 223 -3.92 28.65 1.88
C HIS A 223 -3.51 29.03 0.45
N LYS A 224 -4.31 28.61 -0.55
CA LYS A 224 -4.05 28.88 -1.97
C LYS A 224 -3.95 30.37 -2.30
N GLU A 225 -4.57 31.21 -1.49
CA GLU A 225 -4.66 32.66 -1.69
C GLU A 225 -3.43 33.42 -1.13
N ASP A 226 -2.66 32.78 -0.24
CA ASP A 226 -1.47 33.38 0.38
C ASP A 226 -0.19 32.89 -0.31
N ARG A 227 0.37 33.73 -1.18
CA ARG A 227 1.62 33.46 -1.93
C ARG A 227 2.56 34.65 -1.85
N ILE A 228 3.81 34.39 -1.45
CA ILE A 228 4.88 35.39 -1.52
C ILE A 228 5.31 35.50 -2.98
N VAL A 229 5.04 36.65 -3.59
CA VAL A 229 5.49 37.00 -4.94
C VAL A 229 6.62 38.01 -4.84
N PHE A 230 7.79 37.64 -5.37
CA PHE A 230 8.95 38.52 -5.36
C PHE A 230 8.83 39.58 -6.46
N SER A 231 8.99 40.86 -6.10
CA SER A 231 9.14 41.97 -7.05
C SER A 231 10.51 41.92 -7.75
N SER A 232 11.53 41.49 -6.99
CA SER A 232 12.87 41.21 -7.51
C SER A 232 13.48 40.07 -6.72
N LEU A 233 14.29 39.26 -7.40
CA LEU A 233 15.10 38.21 -6.79
C LEU A 233 16.43 38.17 -7.54
N ALA A 234 17.52 38.38 -6.80
CA ALA A 234 18.87 38.45 -7.34
C ALA A 234 19.84 37.62 -6.50
N PRO A 235 20.90 37.04 -7.09
CA PRO A 235 21.94 36.36 -6.33
C PRO A 235 22.62 37.31 -5.33
N TRP A 236 22.94 36.79 -4.13
CA TRP A 236 23.64 37.53 -3.08
C TRP A 236 25.00 36.87 -2.81
N PRO A 237 26.09 37.64 -2.63
CA PRO A 237 27.43 37.09 -2.37
C PRO A 237 27.57 36.67 -0.90
N GLY A 238 26.72 35.75 -0.44
CA GLY A 238 26.73 35.20 0.92
C GLY A 238 27.47 33.87 1.03
N GLU A 239 27.80 33.48 2.26
CA GLU A 239 28.37 32.16 2.56
C GLU A 239 27.25 31.11 2.65
N TYR A 240 26.14 31.46 3.32
CA TYR A 240 24.91 30.68 3.40
C TYR A 240 23.78 31.30 2.58
N ILE A 241 23.71 32.64 2.49
CA ILE A 241 22.65 33.32 1.74
C ILE A 241 22.97 33.34 0.25
N CYS A 242 22.13 32.68 -0.55
CA CYS A 242 22.31 32.56 -2.00
C CYS A 242 21.63 33.69 -2.79
N GLY A 243 20.62 34.36 -2.22
CA GLY A 243 19.86 35.40 -2.91
C GLY A 243 19.22 36.44 -2.01
N GLU A 244 19.03 37.65 -2.55
CA GLU A 244 18.17 38.70 -2.00
C GLU A 244 16.87 38.75 -2.81
N GLY A 245 15.75 38.51 -2.13
CA GLY A 245 14.41 38.73 -2.63
C GLY A 245 13.80 39.99 -2.05
N ARG A 246 13.00 40.71 -2.83
CA ARG A 246 12.12 41.77 -2.32
C ARG A 246 10.68 41.42 -2.61
N TYR A 247 9.80 41.62 -1.64
CA TYR A 247 8.36 41.39 -1.79
C TYR A 247 7.57 42.41 -0.98
N VAL A 248 6.30 42.59 -1.33
CA VAL A 248 5.39 43.54 -0.67
C VAL A 248 4.45 42.78 0.26
N GLU A 249 4.39 43.19 1.52
CA GLU A 249 3.71 42.46 2.60
C GLU A 249 2.16 42.54 2.55
N SER A 250 1.56 43.37 1.67
CA SER A 250 0.09 43.56 1.59
C SER A 250 -0.37 44.26 0.30
N GLY A 251 -0.56 43.52 -0.80
CA GLY A 251 -1.06 44.09 -2.06
C GLY A 251 -0.29 45.33 -2.55
N ASP A 252 -0.83 46.10 -3.49
CA ASP A 252 -0.14 47.22 -4.13
C ASP A 252 0.23 48.42 -3.20
N SER A 253 -0.04 48.35 -1.89
CA SER A 253 0.22 49.42 -0.92
C SER A 253 0.97 49.00 0.37
N GLY A 254 1.54 47.79 0.40
CA GLY A 254 2.27 47.26 1.55
C GLY A 254 3.71 47.76 1.71
N VAL A 255 4.32 47.44 2.86
CA VAL A 255 5.74 47.68 3.14
C VAL A 255 6.60 46.72 2.32
N GLU A 256 7.65 47.23 1.66
CA GLU A 256 8.64 46.41 0.96
C GLU A 256 9.56 45.74 1.99
N ARG A 257 9.65 44.40 1.93
CA ARG A 257 10.49 43.58 2.80
C ARG A 257 11.64 42.97 2.01
N ARG A 258 12.81 42.88 2.65
CA ARG A 258 13.99 42.18 2.12
C ARG A 258 14.06 40.77 2.69
N ALA A 259 13.91 39.77 1.83
CA ALA A 259 14.08 38.36 2.15
C ALA A 259 15.49 37.88 1.79
N ALA A 260 16.18 37.27 2.75
CA ALA A 260 17.34 36.44 2.47
C ALA A 260 16.87 35.06 2.01
N VAL A 261 17.46 34.51 0.96
CA VAL A 261 17.16 33.16 0.47
C VAL A 261 18.34 32.24 0.76
N PHE A 262 18.11 31.25 1.61
CA PHE A 262 19.02 30.14 1.86
C PHE A 262 18.57 28.93 1.05
N ILE A 263 19.50 28.26 0.37
CA ILE A 263 19.21 27.06 -0.42
C ILE A 263 20.00 25.91 0.20
N GLY A 264 19.27 24.94 0.73
CA GLY A 264 19.83 23.71 1.29
C GLY A 264 20.49 22.82 0.25
N PRO A 265 21.17 21.74 0.68
CA PRO A 265 21.82 20.82 -0.24
C PRO A 265 20.80 20.18 -1.19
N GLU A 266 21.22 19.97 -2.45
CA GLU A 266 20.41 19.29 -3.47
C GLU A 266 20.06 17.86 -3.02
N PHE A 267 21.01 17.16 -2.41
CA PHE A 267 20.84 15.82 -1.85
C PHE A 267 21.19 15.84 -0.37
N GLY A 268 20.19 15.96 0.49
CA GLY A 268 20.38 15.96 1.94
C GLY A 268 19.26 16.64 2.71
N THR A 269 19.47 16.76 4.01
CA THR A 269 18.59 17.48 4.93
C THR A 269 19.26 18.74 5.42
N VAL A 270 18.49 19.81 5.59
CA VAL A 270 18.96 21.00 6.30
C VAL A 270 18.90 20.75 7.80
N SER A 271 20.00 21.03 8.49
CA SER A 271 20.13 20.86 9.94
C SER A 271 19.89 22.17 10.70
N ARG A 272 19.71 22.08 12.02
CA ARG A 272 19.54 23.29 12.87
C ARG A 272 20.76 24.21 12.83
N PRO A 273 22.02 23.72 12.90
CA PRO A 273 23.19 24.56 12.73
C PRO A 273 23.20 25.37 11.42
N ASP A 274 22.79 24.76 10.30
CA ASP A 274 22.75 25.44 8.99
C ASP A 274 21.80 26.65 9.03
N LEU A 275 20.59 26.45 9.59
CA LEU A 275 19.62 27.53 9.74
C LEU A 275 20.10 28.64 10.68
N VAL A 276 20.84 28.30 11.74
CA VAL A 276 21.38 29.29 12.67
C VAL A 276 22.42 30.16 11.98
N GLN A 277 23.33 29.58 11.18
CA GLN A 277 24.34 30.35 10.46
C GLN A 277 23.70 31.21 9.36
N ALA A 278 22.78 30.65 8.58
CA ALA A 278 22.04 31.39 7.56
C ALA A 278 21.24 32.56 8.17
N ALA A 279 20.56 32.34 9.29
CA ALA A 279 19.78 33.39 9.96
C ALA A 279 20.66 34.47 10.57
N ARG A 280 21.85 34.10 11.04
CA ARG A 280 22.84 35.06 11.55
C ARG A 280 23.37 35.95 10.44
N GLU A 281 23.76 35.36 9.32
CA GLU A 281 24.21 36.10 8.14
C GLU A 281 23.10 37.02 7.61
N ALA A 282 21.85 36.54 7.59
CA ALA A 282 20.69 37.35 7.20
C ALA A 282 20.48 38.55 8.14
N ALA A 283 20.62 38.34 9.45
CA ALA A 283 20.50 39.41 10.44
C ALA A 283 21.64 40.44 10.31
N ASP A 284 22.88 39.97 10.14
CA ASP A 284 24.05 40.84 9.99
C ASP A 284 23.99 41.67 8.69
N ALA A 285 23.38 41.15 7.64
CA ALA A 285 23.15 41.84 6.36
C ALA A 285 21.86 42.68 6.31
N GLY A 286 21.10 42.74 7.42
CA GLY A 286 19.91 43.57 7.55
C GLY A 286 18.72 43.12 6.69
N PHE A 287 18.53 41.81 6.54
CA PHE A 287 17.33 41.24 5.95
C PHE A 287 16.19 41.16 6.98
N ASP A 288 14.96 41.33 6.51
CA ASP A 288 13.75 41.29 7.35
C ASP A 288 13.30 39.86 7.65
N VAL A 289 13.58 38.91 6.75
CA VAL A 289 13.14 37.51 6.85
C VAL A 289 14.14 36.59 6.16
N LEU A 290 14.30 35.36 6.67
CA LEU A 290 15.02 34.28 6.00
C LEU A 290 14.03 33.29 5.40
N ILE A 291 14.13 33.02 4.10
CA ILE A 291 13.42 31.94 3.41
C ILE A 291 14.44 30.82 3.17
N ALA A 292 14.32 29.74 3.94
CA ALA A 292 15.13 28.54 3.81
C ALA A 292 14.44 27.54 2.89
N CYS A 293 15.01 27.30 1.71
CA CYS A 293 14.52 26.36 0.70
C CYS A 293 15.25 25.02 0.84
N ALA A 294 14.54 23.91 1.09
CA ALA A 294 15.14 22.58 1.15
C ALA A 294 14.17 21.49 0.68
N PHE A 295 14.69 20.37 0.14
CA PHE A 295 13.86 19.19 -0.14
C PHE A 295 13.41 18.49 1.14
N SER A 296 14.23 18.55 2.19
CA SER A 296 13.99 17.94 3.50
C SER A 296 14.67 18.73 4.62
N PHE A 297 14.04 18.72 5.79
CA PHE A 297 14.55 19.35 7.00
C PHE A 297 14.65 18.29 8.11
N GLU A 298 15.68 18.39 8.96
CA GLU A 298 15.76 17.53 10.14
C GLU A 298 14.66 17.86 11.15
N ALA A 299 14.18 16.86 11.90
CA ALA A 299 13.11 17.02 12.89
C ALA A 299 13.39 18.12 13.93
N HIS A 300 14.66 18.33 14.30
CA HIS A 300 15.08 19.35 15.28
C HIS A 300 15.09 20.78 14.72
N THR A 301 14.98 20.97 13.41
CA THR A 301 14.90 22.32 12.81
C THR A 301 13.56 22.98 13.06
N THR A 302 12.51 22.18 13.21
CA THR A 302 11.10 22.53 13.46
C THR A 302 11.02 23.69 14.48
N GLU A 303 11.50 23.50 15.69
CA GLU A 303 11.47 24.52 16.77
C GLU A 303 12.21 25.85 16.47
N PHE A 304 13.05 25.90 15.43
CA PHE A 304 13.75 27.11 15.01
C PHE A 304 12.90 27.95 14.06
N THR A 305 12.18 28.93 14.60
CA THR A 305 11.27 29.83 13.86
C THR A 305 11.80 31.24 13.67
N LYS A 306 12.78 31.68 14.47
CA LYS A 306 13.41 33.00 14.36
C LYS A 306 14.77 33.04 15.02
N LEU A 307 15.62 33.96 14.55
CA LEU A 307 16.85 34.36 15.24
C LEU A 307 16.83 35.88 15.45
N GLY A 308 16.75 36.31 16.71
CA GLY A 308 16.58 37.73 17.04
C GLY A 308 15.28 38.28 16.44
N SER A 309 15.39 39.28 15.55
CA SER A 309 14.27 39.88 14.83
C SER A 309 13.98 39.26 13.47
N VAL A 310 14.81 38.32 12.99
CA VAL A 310 14.66 37.70 11.67
C VAL A 310 13.85 36.40 11.79
N PRO A 311 12.58 36.37 11.34
CA PRO A 311 11.81 35.13 11.18
C PRO A 311 12.44 34.21 10.12
N VAL A 312 12.30 32.90 10.32
CA VAL A 312 12.79 31.85 9.43
C VAL A 312 11.61 31.08 8.86
N LEU A 313 11.39 31.24 7.55
CA LEU A 313 10.36 30.55 6.78
C LEU A 313 10.99 29.35 6.07
N LYS A 314 10.54 28.14 6.39
CA LYS A 314 11.01 26.91 5.78
C LYS A 314 10.14 26.58 4.58
N ALA A 315 10.65 26.83 3.38
CA ALA A 315 10.01 26.48 2.13
C ALA A 315 10.49 25.09 1.68
N ARG A 316 9.58 24.13 1.64
CA ARG A 316 9.90 22.81 1.10
C ARG A 316 9.89 22.86 -0.43
N MET A 317 10.98 22.37 -1.01
CA MET A 317 11.15 22.25 -2.46
C MET A 317 10.48 20.97 -2.96
N ASN A 318 9.73 21.08 -4.05
CA ASN A 318 9.17 19.91 -4.73
C ASN A 318 10.24 19.20 -5.54
N ALA A 319 10.31 17.87 -5.45
CA ALA A 319 11.25 17.03 -6.23
C ALA A 319 11.15 17.21 -7.76
N GLU A 320 10.09 17.84 -8.27
CA GLU A 320 9.99 18.30 -9.66
C GLU A 320 11.12 19.28 -10.06
N LEU A 321 11.71 20.01 -9.11
CA LEU A 321 12.85 20.90 -9.35
C LEU A 321 14.09 20.15 -9.88
N HIS A 322 14.24 18.85 -9.60
CA HIS A 322 15.32 18.03 -10.18
C HIS A 322 15.09 17.65 -11.64
N MET A 323 13.87 17.78 -12.17
CA MET A 323 13.51 17.29 -13.51
C MET A 323 13.81 18.30 -14.64
N GLY A 324 14.28 19.50 -14.32
CA GLY A 324 14.71 20.52 -15.30
C GLY A 324 13.71 20.83 -16.42
N ASP A 325 14.21 21.38 -17.53
CA ASP A 325 13.50 21.87 -18.73
C ASP A 325 12.51 20.88 -19.40
N SER A 326 12.42 19.64 -18.91
CA SER A 326 11.58 18.55 -19.43
C SER A 326 10.08 18.82 -19.29
N LEU A 327 9.68 19.66 -18.34
CA LEU A 327 8.28 20.03 -18.10
C LEU A 327 8.15 21.53 -18.33
N LYS A 328 7.38 21.91 -19.37
CA LYS A 328 7.00 23.32 -19.58
C LYS A 328 6.42 23.87 -18.28
N SER A 329 7.17 24.76 -17.61
CA SER A 329 6.74 25.50 -16.43
C SER A 329 5.41 26.17 -16.72
N THR A 330 4.32 25.50 -16.33
CA THR A 330 2.95 25.96 -16.58
C THR A 330 2.52 27.00 -15.53
N GLY A 331 3.45 27.48 -14.69
CA GLY A 331 3.19 28.45 -13.63
C GLY A 331 2.20 27.97 -12.55
N LYS A 332 1.80 26.69 -12.60
CA LYS A 332 0.73 26.08 -11.79
C LYS A 332 1.21 24.95 -10.88
N GLY A 333 2.51 24.66 -10.86
CA GLY A 333 3.09 23.71 -9.91
C GLY A 333 3.47 24.43 -8.60
N ASN A 334 3.09 23.85 -7.47
CA ASN A 334 3.52 24.32 -6.15
C ASN A 334 4.98 23.87 -5.92
N LEU A 335 5.94 24.60 -6.50
CA LEU A 335 7.36 24.24 -6.42
C LEU A 335 7.99 24.53 -5.06
N PHE A 336 7.49 25.55 -4.36
CA PHE A 336 7.95 25.97 -3.04
C PHE A 336 6.74 26.14 -2.14
N VAL A 337 6.66 25.34 -1.08
CA VAL A 337 5.53 25.36 -0.14
C VAL A 337 6.05 25.57 1.28
N ILE A 338 5.54 26.59 1.97
CA ILE A 338 5.68 26.71 3.43
C ILE A 338 4.50 25.95 4.03
N PHE A 339 4.80 24.78 4.60
CA PHE A 339 3.86 24.00 5.38
C PHE A 339 4.29 24.06 6.84
N GLY A 340 3.45 24.61 7.72
CA GLY A 340 3.82 24.76 9.11
C GLY A 340 3.64 23.48 9.91
N GLU A 341 4.04 23.58 11.16
CA GLU A 341 4.15 22.44 12.06
C GLU A 341 2.78 21.94 12.49
N PRO A 342 2.63 20.63 12.73
CA PRO A 342 1.44 20.14 13.41
C PRO A 342 1.41 20.70 14.84
N ASP A 343 0.32 21.40 15.17
CA ASP A 343 0.00 21.76 16.54
C ASP A 343 -0.71 20.57 17.18
N ILE A 344 -0.09 20.00 18.22
CA ILE A 344 -0.63 18.84 18.93
C ILE A 344 -0.66 19.08 20.43
N GLU A 345 -1.59 18.40 21.07
CA GLU A 345 -1.68 18.29 22.52
C GLU A 345 -1.59 16.82 22.93
N ILE A 346 -0.72 16.53 23.91
CA ILE A 346 -0.56 15.18 24.47
C ILE A 346 -1.46 15.08 25.70
N LEU A 347 -2.53 14.30 25.57
CA LEU A 347 -3.50 14.05 26.62
C LEU A 347 -3.05 12.82 27.42
N HIS A 348 -3.05 12.96 28.75
CA HIS A 348 -2.71 11.87 29.67
C HIS A 348 -4.01 11.30 30.25
N GLU A 349 -4.22 10.01 30.05
CA GLU A 349 -5.40 9.30 30.55
C GLU A 349 -5.16 8.77 31.98
N PRO A 350 -6.22 8.59 32.80
CA PRO A 350 -6.10 8.12 34.19
C PRO A 350 -5.47 6.74 34.35
N ASP A 351 -5.47 5.92 33.30
CA ASP A 351 -4.91 4.57 33.25
C ASP A 351 -3.40 4.54 32.90
N GLY A 352 -2.80 5.72 32.67
CA GLY A 352 -1.39 5.85 32.26
C GLY A 352 -1.17 5.75 30.75
N MET A 353 -2.24 5.64 29.96
CA MET A 353 -2.18 5.73 28.50
C MET A 353 -2.05 7.19 28.03
N LEU A 354 -1.57 7.35 26.80
CA LEU A 354 -1.45 8.64 26.12
C LEU A 354 -2.43 8.71 24.96
N ARG A 355 -2.94 9.91 24.68
CA ARG A 355 -3.55 10.26 23.40
C ARG A 355 -2.88 11.49 22.82
N VAL A 356 -2.91 11.58 21.50
CA VAL A 356 -2.49 12.77 20.75
C VAL A 356 -3.74 13.42 20.19
N HIS A 357 -3.92 14.71 20.47
CA HIS A 357 -4.93 15.54 19.83
C HIS A 357 -4.26 16.49 18.86
N LEU A 358 -4.61 16.40 17.58
CA LEU A 358 -4.15 17.27 16.52
C LEU A 358 -5.06 18.49 16.43
N LYS A 359 -4.57 19.64 16.90
CA LYS A 359 -5.31 20.91 16.84
C LYS A 359 -5.33 21.48 15.43
N GLY A 360 -4.29 21.21 14.66
CA GLY A 360 -4.21 21.52 13.25
C GLY A 360 -2.76 21.75 12.82
N VAL A 361 -2.54 22.73 11.95
CA VAL A 361 -1.19 23.05 11.45
C VAL A 361 -0.93 24.54 11.53
N ASP A 362 0.30 24.90 11.84
CA ASP A 362 0.74 26.27 11.83
C ASP A 362 0.70 26.85 10.42
N VAL A 363 0.18 28.06 10.30
CA VAL A 363 0.10 28.85 9.08
C VAL A 363 0.78 30.17 9.36
N PHE A 364 1.78 30.50 8.53
CA PHE A 364 2.39 31.83 8.58
C PHE A 364 1.46 32.82 7.87
N HIS A 365 1.03 33.88 8.54
CA HIS A 365 0.23 34.94 7.93
C HIS A 365 1.16 36.06 7.44
N PRO A 366 1.27 36.30 6.12
CA PRO A 366 2.15 37.32 5.56
C PRO A 366 1.81 38.71 6.06
N GLN A 367 0.53 38.98 6.28
CA GLN A 367 0.01 40.30 6.65
C GLN A 367 0.47 40.76 8.04
N THR A 368 0.75 39.82 8.95
CA THR A 368 1.14 40.11 10.34
C THR A 368 2.57 39.69 10.66
N GLY A 369 3.21 38.89 9.80
CA GLY A 369 4.49 38.27 10.10
C GLY A 369 4.45 37.26 11.24
N GLU A 370 3.25 36.83 11.65
CA GLU A 370 3.02 35.88 12.75
C GLU A 370 2.68 34.49 12.23
N VAL A 371 3.16 33.47 12.93
CA VAL A 371 2.74 32.07 12.75
C VAL A 371 1.54 31.82 13.66
N ARG A 372 0.41 31.34 13.11
CA ARG A 372 -0.81 30.98 13.86
C ARG A 372 -1.26 29.58 13.49
N SER A 373 -1.67 28.79 14.47
CA SER A 373 -2.23 27.46 14.23
C SER A 373 -3.63 27.58 13.63
N ASP A 374 -3.82 27.02 12.44
CA ASP A 374 -5.13 26.89 11.79
C ASP A 374 -5.72 25.51 12.11
N GLY A 375 -7.03 25.36 11.94
CA GLY A 375 -7.76 24.14 12.27
C GLY A 375 -7.38 22.92 11.41
N PRO A 376 -7.90 21.72 11.73
CA PRO A 376 -7.53 20.48 11.03
C PRO A 376 -8.14 20.34 9.62
N GLU A 377 -8.92 21.30 9.14
CA GLU A 377 -9.65 21.22 7.86
C GLU A 377 -8.72 21.13 6.63
N GLY A 378 -7.50 21.66 6.72
CA GLY A 378 -6.49 21.58 5.66
C GLY A 378 -5.74 20.25 5.58
N ILE A 379 -6.01 19.31 6.50
CA ILE A 379 -5.27 18.08 6.69
C ILE A 379 -5.98 16.93 5.97
N ALA A 380 -5.29 16.30 5.02
CA ALA A 380 -5.82 15.12 4.34
C ALA A 380 -5.75 13.89 5.25
N CYS A 381 -4.59 13.65 5.84
CA CYS A 381 -4.37 12.58 6.81
C CYS A 381 -3.23 12.91 7.77
N TRP A 382 -3.23 12.21 8.90
CA TRP A 382 -2.16 12.28 9.88
C TRP A 382 -1.87 10.92 10.48
N PHE A 383 -0.61 10.68 10.80
CA PHE A 383 -0.08 9.42 11.26
C PHE A 383 0.67 9.61 12.58
N VAL A 384 0.60 8.61 13.44
CA VAL A 384 1.31 8.60 14.72
C VAL A 384 2.23 7.39 14.76
N ASP A 385 3.50 7.66 14.99
CA ASP A 385 4.46 6.71 15.49
C ASP A 385 4.49 6.81 17.02
N THR A 386 3.94 5.80 17.68
CA THR A 386 3.80 5.76 19.15
C THR A 386 5.06 5.35 19.89
N ASP A 387 6.16 4.98 19.21
CA ASP A 387 7.44 4.56 19.80
C ASP A 387 8.57 4.82 18.80
N TYR A 388 8.83 6.11 18.56
CA TYR A 388 9.74 6.57 17.52
C TYR A 388 11.20 6.37 17.94
N ASP A 389 11.99 5.77 17.06
CA ASP A 389 13.39 5.37 17.32
C ASP A 389 14.44 6.40 16.85
N GLU A 390 14.01 7.54 16.31
CA GLU A 390 14.85 8.58 15.67
C GLU A 390 15.41 8.22 14.29
N GLU A 391 15.21 6.99 13.81
CA GLU A 391 15.75 6.55 12.52
C GLU A 391 14.65 6.42 11.46
N SER A 392 13.55 5.76 11.81
CA SER A 392 12.50 5.38 10.87
C SER A 392 11.12 5.71 11.43
N PHE A 393 10.28 6.31 10.59
CA PHE A 393 8.90 6.59 10.96
C PHE A 393 8.02 5.37 10.66
N PHE A 394 7.50 4.72 11.70
CA PHE A 394 6.56 3.61 11.57
C PHE A 394 5.13 4.10 11.79
N VAL A 395 4.29 3.99 10.76
CA VAL A 395 2.86 4.30 10.86
C VAL A 395 2.19 3.25 11.75
N ARG A 396 2.02 3.55 13.03
CA ARG A 396 1.33 2.70 14.00
C ARG A 396 -0.15 3.05 14.09
N HIS A 397 -0.48 4.33 14.08
CA HIS A 397 -1.84 4.83 13.91
C HIS A 397 -1.96 5.68 12.64
N ALA A 398 -3.14 5.63 12.01
CA ALA A 398 -3.45 6.44 10.84
C ALA A 398 -4.88 6.99 10.87
N TYR A 399 -5.01 8.27 10.55
CA TYR A 399 -6.25 9.03 10.63
C TYR A 399 -6.43 9.92 9.40
N PHE A 400 -7.66 10.11 8.97
CA PHE A 400 -7.99 10.73 7.69
C PHE A 400 -9.08 11.77 7.90
N LEU A 401 -8.69 13.05 7.86
CA LEU A 401 -9.55 14.19 8.17
C LEU A 401 -10.13 14.86 6.91
N GLY A 402 -9.66 14.45 5.73
CA GLY A 402 -10.00 15.08 4.46
C GLY A 402 -11.49 15.09 4.09
N ALA A 403 -11.89 16.12 3.34
CA ALA A 403 -13.28 16.43 2.97
C ALA A 403 -13.97 15.39 2.04
N ASN A 404 -13.22 14.54 1.33
CA ASN A 404 -13.79 13.48 0.49
C ASN A 404 -13.72 12.16 1.25
N ASP A 405 -14.82 11.38 1.30
CA ASP A 405 -14.85 10.01 1.84
C ASP A 405 -13.80 9.14 1.11
N PRO A 406 -12.57 8.99 1.66
CA PRO A 406 -11.46 8.32 0.97
C PRO A 406 -11.74 6.82 0.85
N TYR A 407 -12.69 6.33 1.64
CA TYR A 407 -13.00 4.93 1.84
C TYR A 407 -14.27 4.49 1.13
N GLY A 408 -15.02 5.39 0.50
CA GLY A 408 -16.17 5.04 -0.32
C GLY A 408 -15.80 3.99 -1.37
N ALA A 409 -14.66 4.16 -2.05
CA ALA A 409 -14.14 3.19 -2.99
C ALA A 409 -13.77 1.85 -2.31
N LEU A 410 -13.15 1.88 -1.13
CA LEU A 410 -12.81 0.67 -0.38
C LEU A 410 -14.07 -0.07 0.09
N LYS A 411 -15.11 0.65 0.53
CA LYS A 411 -16.42 0.12 0.93
C LYS A 411 -17.12 -0.56 -0.24
N THR A 412 -17.19 0.10 -1.40
CA THR A 412 -17.71 -0.51 -2.63
C THR A 412 -16.91 -1.74 -3.02
N THR A 413 -15.58 -1.68 -2.91
CA THR A 413 -14.68 -2.76 -3.26
C THR A 413 -14.74 -3.92 -2.28
N LEU A 414 -15.03 -3.75 -0.99
CA LEU A 414 -15.08 -4.85 -0.02
C LEU A 414 -16.45 -5.54 0.03
N ARG A 415 -17.54 -4.86 -0.39
CA ARG A 415 -18.93 -5.41 -0.36
C ARG A 415 -19.29 -6.11 0.96
N ALA A 416 -18.68 -5.69 2.06
CA ALA A 416 -18.88 -6.24 3.40
C ALA A 416 -19.62 -5.23 4.27
N GLU A 417 -20.36 -5.72 5.27
CA GLU A 417 -20.85 -4.88 6.35
C GLU A 417 -19.65 -4.31 7.09
N ILE A 418 -19.53 -3.00 6.98
CA ILE A 418 -18.43 -2.25 7.52
C ILE A 418 -18.85 -1.79 8.92
N ASN A 419 -18.04 -2.09 9.94
CA ASN A 419 -18.26 -1.58 11.30
C ASN A 419 -18.11 -0.05 11.32
N ALA A 420 -19.23 0.66 11.44
CA ALA A 420 -19.28 2.12 11.40
C ALA A 420 -18.41 2.79 12.47
N GLU A 421 -18.36 2.23 13.68
CA GLU A 421 -17.59 2.76 14.80
C GLU A 421 -16.07 2.68 14.53
N ALA A 422 -15.62 1.56 13.95
CA ALA A 422 -14.23 1.41 13.56
C ALA A 422 -13.81 2.47 12.52
N TRP A 423 -14.72 2.90 11.64
CA TRP A 423 -14.45 3.95 10.66
C TRP A 423 -14.51 5.35 11.22
N GLU A 424 -15.49 5.63 12.09
CA GLU A 424 -15.59 6.93 12.74
C GLU A 424 -14.32 7.22 13.55
N SER A 425 -13.75 6.21 14.20
CA SER A 425 -12.48 6.34 14.91
C SER A 425 -11.25 6.64 14.02
N LEU A 426 -11.32 6.37 12.70
CA LEU A 426 -10.26 6.72 11.74
C LEU A 426 -10.44 8.16 11.21
N ARG A 427 -11.63 8.74 11.35
CA ARG A 427 -11.93 10.13 11.02
C ARG A 427 -11.95 10.97 12.31
N SER A 428 -10.84 10.94 13.04
CA SER A 428 -10.69 11.69 14.28
C SER A 428 -9.37 12.47 14.28
N ASP A 429 -9.44 13.66 14.85
CA ASP A 429 -8.33 14.53 15.23
C ASP A 429 -7.75 14.14 16.61
N VAL A 430 -8.31 13.12 17.27
CA VAL A 430 -7.80 12.54 18.51
C VAL A 430 -7.41 11.10 18.26
N SER A 431 -6.20 10.73 18.67
CA SER A 431 -5.74 9.36 18.54
C SER A 431 -6.49 8.42 19.48
N ARG A 432 -6.46 7.14 19.13
CA ARG A 432 -6.76 6.07 20.07
C ARG A 432 -5.72 6.10 21.20
N PRO A 433 -6.08 5.66 22.42
CA PRO A 433 -5.12 5.56 23.51
C PRO A 433 -4.02 4.56 23.17
N PHE A 434 -2.79 4.87 23.57
CA PHE A 434 -1.63 3.99 23.41
C PHE A 434 -0.72 4.06 24.64
N GLU A 435 0.05 2.98 24.85
CA GLU A 435 0.99 2.88 25.97
C GLU A 435 2.15 3.88 25.81
N ARG A 436 2.73 4.29 26.92
CA ARG A 436 3.89 5.19 26.89
C ARG A 436 5.07 4.53 26.14
N PRO A 437 5.71 5.22 25.18
CA PRO A 437 6.81 4.67 24.40
C PRO A 437 7.99 4.24 25.25
N ARG A 438 8.67 3.17 24.84
CA ARG A 438 9.92 2.73 25.46
C ARG A 438 11.06 3.69 25.12
N SER A 439 11.04 4.27 23.92
CA SER A 439 11.99 5.28 23.50
C SER A 439 11.81 6.62 24.23
N GLY A 440 10.67 6.81 24.92
CA GLY A 440 10.27 8.09 25.51
C GLY A 440 9.88 9.15 24.47
N ARG A 441 9.68 8.75 23.21
CA ARG A 441 9.35 9.66 22.11
C ARG A 441 8.24 9.13 21.23
N ILE A 442 7.45 10.06 20.71
CA ILE A 442 6.47 9.83 19.65
C ILE A 442 6.80 10.75 18.47
N ALA A 443 6.40 10.35 17.27
CA ALA A 443 6.43 11.23 16.11
C ALA A 443 5.04 11.33 15.49
N VAL A 444 4.67 12.55 15.11
CA VAL A 444 3.40 12.83 14.42
C VAL A 444 3.73 13.36 13.05
N LYS A 445 3.17 12.73 12.02
CA LYS A 445 3.30 13.17 10.63
C LYS A 445 1.95 13.62 10.10
N VAL A 446 1.89 14.80 9.52
CA VAL A 446 0.68 15.37 8.90
C VAL A 446 0.89 15.53 7.42
N ILE A 447 -0.12 15.22 6.63
CA ILE A 447 -0.12 15.32 5.17
C ILE A 447 -1.31 16.17 4.72
N ASN A 448 -1.06 17.18 3.89
CA ASN A 448 -2.10 18.04 3.34
C ASN A 448 -2.75 17.44 2.08
N HIS A 449 -3.77 18.11 1.55
CA HIS A 449 -4.44 17.71 0.30
C HIS A 449 -3.58 17.76 -0.96
N LEU A 450 -2.45 18.46 -0.90
CA LEU A 450 -1.50 18.60 -2.01
C LEU A 450 -0.43 17.50 -1.99
N GLY A 451 -0.38 16.69 -0.93
CA GLY A 451 0.60 15.61 -0.74
C GLY A 451 1.88 16.05 -0.04
N ASP A 452 1.94 17.28 0.47
CA ASP A 452 3.05 17.74 1.29
C ASP A 452 2.94 17.14 2.69
N GLU A 453 4.06 16.69 3.23
CA GLU A 453 4.15 16.10 4.56
C GLU A 453 5.02 16.96 5.49
N VAL A 454 4.67 17.02 6.78
CA VAL A 454 5.54 17.53 7.85
C VAL A 454 5.47 16.58 9.03
N MET A 455 6.60 16.41 9.71
CA MET A 455 6.73 15.56 10.88
C MET A 455 7.25 16.36 12.07
N LYS A 456 6.72 16.11 13.26
CA LYS A 456 7.20 16.66 14.52
C LYS A 456 7.37 15.54 15.55
N VAL A 457 8.48 15.60 16.28
CA VAL A 457 8.85 14.61 17.30
C VAL A 457 8.61 15.21 18.67
N PHE A 458 8.03 14.42 19.57
CA PHE A 458 7.71 14.84 20.93
C PHE A 458 8.32 13.87 21.92
N ARG A 459 8.82 14.41 23.03
CA ARG A 459 9.29 13.63 24.17
C ARG A 459 8.16 13.53 25.19
N VAL A 460 7.84 12.32 25.63
CA VAL A 460 6.65 12.03 26.47
C VAL A 460 6.95 11.39 27.80
#